data_AF-A0A454CPM1-F1
#
_entry.id   AF-A0A454CPM1-F1
#
_cell.length_a   1.000
_cell.length_b   1.000
_cell.length_c   1.000
_cell.angle_alpha   90.00
_cell.angle_beta   90.00
_cell.angle_gamma   90.00
#
_symmetry.space_group_name_H-M   'P 1'
#
loop_
_entity.id
_entity.type
_entity.pdbx_description
1 polymer ?
#
loop_
_entity_poly.entity_id
_entity_poly.type
_entity_poly.pdbx_seq_one_letter_code
_entity_poly.pdbx_strand_id
1 'polypeptide(L)'
;MINRLLASTQSTQSMTGRLALFFSFVSVVIGIFCFTLITGALLWSEDRVGERRIMIDKKEAIEHFQSHPNAGVIQLDLLTTAYNDIALVPAPFQKYLIGKKHFLDEVGDEPSSRMIYMSTYTSKGVEHP
;
A
#
# COMPACT_ATOMS: atom_id res chain seq x y z
N MET A 1 15.25 -13.81 -57.55
CA MET A 1 14.65 -14.66 -56.49
C MET A 1 13.92 -13.85 -55.41
N ILE A 2 14.39 -12.65 -55.08
CA ILE A 2 13.79 -11.73 -54.08
C ILE A 2 12.40 -11.20 -54.52
N ASN A 3 12.19 -10.92 -55.81
CA ASN A 3 10.90 -10.44 -56.32
C ASN A 3 9.75 -11.48 -56.20
N ARG A 4 10.06 -12.78 -56.12
CA ARG A 4 9.03 -13.84 -55.91
C ARG A 4 8.54 -13.92 -54.46
N LEU A 5 9.42 -13.62 -53.50
CA LEU A 5 9.10 -13.50 -52.08
C LEU A 5 8.24 -12.24 -51.79
N LEU A 6 8.48 -11.15 -52.54
CA LEU A 6 7.64 -9.95 -52.47
C LEU A 6 6.26 -10.18 -53.13
N ALA A 7 6.19 -10.93 -54.24
CA ALA A 7 4.94 -11.25 -54.90
C ALA A 7 4.01 -12.15 -54.06
N SER A 8 4.54 -13.06 -53.23
CA SER A 8 3.73 -13.86 -52.30
C SER A 8 3.13 -13.05 -51.15
N THR A 9 3.60 -11.83 -50.92
CA THR A 9 3.03 -10.89 -49.93
C THR A 9 1.90 -10.01 -50.46
N GLN A 10 1.46 -10.23 -51.71
CA GLN A 10 0.26 -9.60 -52.30
C GLN A 10 -0.94 -10.56 -52.40
N SER A 11 -0.84 -11.76 -51.83
CA SER A 11 -1.94 -12.71 -51.70
C SER A 11 -2.87 -12.31 -50.55
N THR A 12 -4.19 -12.47 -50.70
CA THR A 12 -5.21 -12.28 -49.65
C THR A 12 -4.87 -13.02 -48.35
N GLN A 13 -4.19 -14.17 -48.45
CA GLN A 13 -3.71 -14.95 -47.29
C GLN A 13 -2.66 -14.19 -46.46
N SER A 14 -1.80 -13.39 -47.10
CA SER A 14 -0.82 -12.53 -46.41
C SER A 14 -1.45 -11.31 -45.77
N MET A 15 -2.55 -10.79 -46.33
CA MET A 15 -3.35 -9.70 -45.75
C MET A 15 -4.06 -10.18 -44.47
N THR A 16 -4.67 -11.36 -44.49
CA THR A 16 -5.29 -11.97 -43.30
C THR A 16 -4.27 -12.26 -42.20
N GLY A 17 -3.08 -12.77 -42.56
CA GLY A 17 -2.00 -13.02 -41.59
C GLY A 17 -1.47 -11.74 -40.93
N ARG A 18 -1.32 -10.65 -41.69
CA ARG A 18 -0.94 -9.33 -41.15
C ARG A 18 -2.01 -8.77 -40.21
N LEU A 19 -3.27 -8.94 -40.56
CA LEU A 19 -4.40 -8.51 -39.73
C LEU A 19 -4.45 -9.29 -38.41
N ALA A 20 -4.25 -10.60 -38.47
CA ALA A 20 -4.17 -11.45 -37.27
C ALA A 20 -3.02 -11.03 -36.35
N LEU A 21 -1.83 -10.80 -36.90
CA LEU A 21 -0.68 -10.31 -36.11
C LEU A 21 -0.95 -8.94 -35.49
N PHE A 22 -1.58 -8.02 -36.23
CA PHE A 22 -1.96 -6.71 -35.70
C PHE A 22 -2.92 -6.84 -34.52
N PHE A 23 -3.99 -7.63 -34.66
CA PHE A 23 -4.96 -7.82 -33.58
C PHE A 23 -4.36 -8.56 -32.38
N SER A 24 -3.51 -9.55 -32.60
CA SER A 24 -2.78 -10.22 -31.51
C SER A 24 -1.88 -9.25 -30.76
N PHE A 25 -1.14 -8.40 -31.48
CA PHE A 25 -0.29 -7.38 -30.86
C PHE A 25 -1.11 -6.37 -30.05
N VAL A 26 -2.19 -5.84 -30.64
CA VAL A 26 -3.10 -4.90 -29.95
C VAL A 26 -3.71 -5.54 -28.70
N SER A 27 -4.10 -6.82 -28.78
CA SER A 27 -4.62 -7.56 -27.63
C SER A 27 -3.61 -7.69 -26.50
N VAL A 28 -2.33 -7.96 -26.81
CA VAL A 28 -1.26 -8.00 -25.79
C VAL A 28 -1.05 -6.63 -25.16
N VAL A 29 -1.01 -5.56 -25.96
CA VAL A 29 -0.84 -4.19 -25.46
C VAL A 29 -1.99 -3.80 -24.53
N ILE A 30 -3.23 -4.06 -24.94
CA ILE A 30 -4.42 -3.80 -24.10
C ILE A 30 -4.37 -4.66 -22.83
N GLY A 31 -3.97 -5.93 -22.93
CA GLY A 31 -3.83 -6.82 -21.78
C GLY A 31 -2.83 -6.29 -20.75
N ILE A 32 -1.65 -5.87 -21.19
CA ILE A 32 -0.63 -5.25 -20.32
C ILE A 32 -1.17 -3.96 -19.71
N PHE A 33 -1.82 -3.11 -20.51
CA PHE A 33 -2.37 -1.85 -20.04
C PHE A 33 -3.46 -2.05 -18.97
N CYS A 34 -4.39 -2.98 -19.19
CA CYS A 34 -5.41 -3.30 -18.19
C CYS A 34 -4.79 -3.88 -16.93
N PHE A 35 -3.79 -4.76 -17.06
CA PHE A 35 -3.09 -5.34 -15.92
C PHE A 35 -2.39 -4.28 -15.07
N THR A 36 -1.66 -3.35 -15.69
CA THR A 36 -0.98 -2.27 -14.98
C THR A 36 -1.97 -1.29 -14.35
N LEU A 37 -3.06 -0.95 -15.04
CA LEU A 37 -4.10 -0.09 -14.49
C LEU A 37 -4.76 -0.71 -13.25
N ILE A 38 -5.14 -1.99 -13.31
CA ILE A 38 -5.79 -2.67 -12.19
C ILE A 38 -4.81 -2.79 -11.02
N THR A 39 -3.58 -3.25 -11.27
CA THR A 39 -2.57 -3.43 -10.22
C THR A 39 -2.22 -2.09 -9.57
N GLY A 40 -2.01 -1.04 -10.36
CA GLY A 40 -1.74 0.30 -9.83
C GLY A 40 -2.90 0.87 -9.03
N ALA A 41 -4.14 0.67 -9.49
CA ALA A 41 -5.33 1.10 -8.77
C ALA A 41 -5.50 0.35 -7.43
N LEU A 42 -5.19 -0.94 -7.39
CA LEU A 42 -5.25 -1.75 -6.17
C LEU A 42 -4.23 -1.27 -5.13
N LEU A 43 -2.96 -1.13 -5.53
CA LEU A 43 -1.90 -0.66 -4.63
C LEU A 43 -2.21 0.75 -4.10
N TRP A 44 -2.64 1.65 -4.98
CA TRP A 44 -3.02 3.00 -4.55
C TRP A 44 -4.24 3.02 -3.62
N SER A 45 -5.22 2.15 -3.86
CA SER A 45 -6.38 2.03 -2.99
C SER A 45 -6.02 1.43 -1.63
N GLU A 46 -5.11 0.46 -1.58
CA GLU A 46 -4.62 -0.15 -0.35
C GLU A 46 -3.96 0.90 0.55
N ASP A 47 -2.98 1.62 0.01
CA ASP A 47 -2.28 2.70 0.73
C ASP A 47 -3.28 3.72 1.29
N ARG A 48 -4.23 4.17 0.45
CA ARG A 48 -5.17 5.22 0.84
C ARG A 48 -6.16 4.76 1.90
N VAL A 49 -6.60 3.50 1.84
CA VAL A 49 -7.48 2.91 2.85
C VAL A 49 -6.72 2.70 4.15
N GLY A 50 -5.47 2.24 4.09
CA GLY A 50 -4.58 2.07 5.23
C GLY A 50 -4.39 3.39 6.00
N GLU A 51 -3.97 4.45 5.31
CA GLU A 51 -3.79 5.77 5.90
C GLU A 51 -5.07 6.32 6.57
N ARG A 52 -6.24 6.08 5.96
CA ARG A 52 -7.50 6.55 6.53
C ARG A 52 -7.90 5.76 7.76
N ARG A 53 -7.73 4.43 7.74
CA ARG A 53 -8.04 3.56 8.88
C ARG A 53 -7.17 3.91 10.08
N ILE A 54 -5.85 4.03 9.90
CA ILE A 54 -4.94 4.35 11.01
C ILE A 54 -5.22 5.71 11.65
N MET A 55 -5.74 6.67 10.87
CA MET A 55 -6.15 7.98 11.38
C MET A 55 -7.45 7.95 12.21
N ILE A 56 -8.34 6.98 11.96
CA ILE A 56 -9.54 6.76 12.76
C ILE A 56 -9.15 6.03 14.05
N ASP A 57 -8.41 4.93 13.92
CA ASP A 57 -7.87 4.13 15.02
C ASP A 57 -7.09 5.01 16.01
N LYS A 58 -6.31 5.97 15.52
CA LYS A 58 -5.63 6.98 16.34
C LYS A 58 -6.59 7.75 17.25
N LYS A 59 -7.70 8.26 16.71
CA LYS A 59 -8.64 9.08 17.48
C LYS A 59 -9.25 8.25 18.60
N GLU A 60 -9.63 7.01 18.29
CA GLU A 60 -10.14 6.06 19.25
C GLU A 60 -9.11 5.74 20.35
N ALA A 61 -7.85 5.50 19.98
CA ALA A 61 -6.77 5.30 20.94
C ALA A 61 -6.56 6.50 21.88
N ILE A 62 -6.56 7.73 21.33
CA ILE A 62 -6.41 8.96 22.13
C ILE A 62 -7.57 9.09 23.13
N GLU A 63 -8.82 8.91 22.69
CA GLU A 63 -9.99 8.96 23.57
C GLU A 63 -9.93 7.88 24.66
N HIS A 64 -9.48 6.68 24.30
CA HIS A 64 -9.30 5.59 25.25
C HIS A 64 -8.23 5.91 26.31
N PHE A 65 -7.04 6.39 25.92
CA PHE A 65 -5.99 6.71 26.88
C PHE A 65 -6.31 7.95 27.73
N GLN A 66 -7.10 8.90 27.21
CA GLN A 66 -7.61 10.02 28.01
C GLN A 66 -8.62 9.56 29.06
N SER A 67 -9.50 8.60 28.73
CA SER A 67 -10.49 8.05 29.66
C SER A 67 -9.89 7.01 30.63
N HIS A 68 -8.81 6.33 30.24
CA HIS A 68 -8.13 5.30 31.03
C HIS A 68 -6.62 5.62 31.19
N PRO A 69 -6.24 6.60 32.05
CA PRO A 69 -4.86 7.07 32.16
C PRO A 69 -3.84 6.01 32.58
N ASN A 70 -4.28 4.90 33.19
CA ASN A 70 -3.42 3.82 33.63
C ASN A 70 -3.25 2.71 32.57
N ALA A 71 -3.98 2.78 31.45
CA ALA A 71 -3.87 1.82 30.37
C ALA A 71 -2.68 2.19 29.48
N GLY A 72 -1.72 1.28 29.35
CA GLY A 72 -0.53 1.46 28.50
C GLY A 72 -0.70 0.98 27.06
N VAL A 73 -1.66 0.08 26.84
CA VAL A 73 -1.90 -0.61 25.57
C VAL A 73 -3.38 -0.84 25.37
N ILE A 74 -3.83 -0.73 24.13
CA ILE A 74 -5.17 -1.14 23.69
C ILE A 74 -5.07 -1.84 22.35
N GLN A 75 -5.77 -2.96 22.22
CA GLN A 75 -6.01 -3.59 20.93
C GLN A 75 -7.32 -3.06 20.36
N LEU A 76 -7.24 -2.31 19.25
CA LEU A 76 -8.40 -1.69 18.60
C LEU A 76 -9.10 -2.68 17.66
N ASP A 77 -8.32 -3.52 16.99
CA ASP A 77 -8.79 -4.57 16.07
C ASP A 77 -7.82 -5.75 16.09
N LEU A 78 -8.12 -6.80 15.32
CA LEU A 78 -7.28 -7.98 15.10
C LEU A 78 -5.85 -7.62 14.67
N LEU A 79 -5.67 -6.52 13.93
CA LEU A 79 -4.38 -6.12 13.34
C LEU A 79 -3.81 -4.81 13.92
N THR A 80 -4.57 -4.06 14.71
CA THR A 80 -4.15 -2.75 15.22
C THR A 80 -4.03 -2.77 16.74
N THR A 81 -2.84 -2.48 17.24
CA THR A 81 -2.57 -2.27 18.67
C THR A 81 -1.94 -0.90 18.86
N ALA A 82 -2.49 -0.11 19.77
CA ALA A 82 -1.99 1.20 20.13
C ALA A 82 -1.31 1.16 21.50
N TYR A 83 -0.26 1.97 21.66
CA TYR A 83 0.55 2.08 22.87
C TYR A 83 0.69 3.56 23.22
N ASN A 84 0.69 3.90 24.50
CA ASN A 84 0.86 5.29 24.96
C ASN A 84 2.30 5.63 25.40
N ASP A 85 3.23 4.68 25.26
CA ASP A 85 4.65 4.82 25.56
C ASP A 85 5.45 3.99 24.56
N ILE A 86 6.52 4.57 24.02
CA ILE A 86 7.45 3.92 23.10
C ILE A 86 8.08 2.68 23.74
N ALA A 87 8.30 2.69 25.06
CA ALA A 87 8.85 1.55 25.79
C ALA A 87 7.96 0.30 25.73
N LEU A 88 6.65 0.46 25.51
CA LEU A 88 5.68 -0.63 25.40
C LEU A 88 5.58 -1.20 23.98
N VAL A 89 6.04 -0.45 22.98
CA VAL A 89 6.05 -0.90 21.57
C VAL A 89 7.03 -2.07 21.42
N PRO A 90 6.74 -3.08 20.58
CA PRO A 90 7.67 -4.18 20.35
C PRO A 90 9.06 -3.71 19.89
N ALA A 91 10.11 -4.31 20.44
CA ALA A 91 11.51 -3.89 20.27
C ALA A 91 11.96 -3.66 18.81
N PRO A 92 11.55 -4.47 17.80
CA PRO A 92 11.95 -4.24 16.41
C PRO A 92 11.50 -2.86 15.87
N PHE A 93 10.44 -2.30 16.44
CA PHE A 93 9.78 -1.10 15.95
C PHE A 93 10.17 0.18 16.70
N GLN A 94 10.63 0.07 17.95
CA GLN A 94 11.02 1.21 18.78
C GLN A 94 12.06 2.11 18.10
N LYS A 95 13.01 1.52 17.35
CA LYS A 95 14.05 2.25 16.60
C LYS A 95 13.50 3.26 15.59
N TYR A 96 12.28 3.06 15.08
CA TYR A 96 11.66 3.98 14.13
C TYR A 96 10.98 5.17 14.82
N LEU A 97 10.69 5.04 16.12
CA LEU A 97 9.90 6.00 16.90
C LEU A 97 10.76 6.92 17.78
N ILE A 98 11.90 6.41 18.28
CA ILE A 98 12.79 7.18 19.16
C ILE A 98 13.22 8.49 18.49
N GLY A 99 13.03 9.61 19.20
CA GLY A 99 13.40 10.94 18.75
C GLY A 99 12.46 11.55 17.71
N LYS A 100 11.36 10.89 17.35
CA LYS A 100 10.34 11.41 16.42
C LYS A 100 9.10 11.86 17.18
N LYS A 101 8.49 12.95 16.72
CA LYS A 101 7.16 13.40 17.19
C LYS A 101 6.03 12.86 16.32
N HIS A 102 6.34 12.61 15.06
CA HIS A 102 5.43 12.05 14.08
C HIS A 102 6.17 11.01 13.24
N PHE A 103 5.50 9.89 13.00
CA PHE A 103 5.97 8.84 12.11
C PHE A 103 4.76 8.21 11.43
N LEU A 104 4.87 7.94 10.12
CA LEU A 104 3.91 7.16 9.36
C LEU A 104 4.69 6.50 8.24
N ASP A 105 4.91 5.20 8.34
CA ASP A 105 5.58 4.44 7.29
C ASP A 105 5.28 2.95 7.44
N GLU A 106 5.47 2.21 6.36
CA GLU A 106 5.54 0.75 6.41
C GLU A 106 6.98 0.32 6.74
N VAL A 107 7.12 -0.58 7.72
CA VAL A 107 8.45 -1.07 8.12
C VAL A 107 8.49 -2.59 8.16
N GLY A 108 9.67 -3.12 7.83
CA GLY A 108 9.90 -4.55 7.74
C GLY A 108 9.76 -5.07 6.31
N ASP A 109 9.91 -6.38 6.17
CA ASP A 109 9.75 -7.08 4.90
C ASP A 109 8.58 -8.08 5.00
N GLU A 110 7.92 -8.34 3.88
CA GLU A 110 6.84 -9.32 3.78
C GLU A 110 7.27 -10.71 4.28
N PRO A 111 6.48 -11.42 5.12
CA PRO A 111 5.10 -11.15 5.56
C PRO A 111 5.00 -10.35 6.88
N SER A 112 6.13 -9.85 7.38
CA SER A 112 6.23 -9.13 8.64
C SER A 112 6.13 -7.62 8.49
N SER A 113 5.87 -7.12 7.28
CA SER A 113 5.64 -5.70 7.02
C SER A 113 4.51 -5.18 7.90
N ARG A 114 4.73 -4.04 8.56
CA ARG A 114 3.73 -3.39 9.41
C ARG A 114 3.74 -1.90 9.14
N MET A 115 2.55 -1.35 8.92
CA MET A 115 2.34 0.09 8.95
C MET A 115 2.41 0.57 10.40
N ILE A 116 3.32 1.52 10.67
CA ILE A 116 3.49 2.14 11.99
C ILE A 116 3.11 3.59 11.89
N TYR A 117 2.31 4.04 12.85
CA TYR A 117 1.94 5.42 13.03
C TYR A 117 2.25 5.89 14.45
N MET A 118 2.83 7.09 14.56
CA MET A 118 3.11 7.76 15.83
C MET A 118 2.67 9.21 15.76
N SER A 119 2.02 9.68 16.82
CA SER A 119 1.64 11.08 17.01
C SER A 119 1.42 11.37 18.47
N THR A 120 1.72 12.58 18.90
CA THR A 120 1.47 12.98 20.28
C THR A 120 0.01 13.38 20.54
N TYR A 121 -0.41 13.24 21.79
CA TYR A 121 -1.67 13.78 22.30
C TYR A 121 -1.47 14.46 23.66
N THR A 122 -2.29 15.47 23.96
CA THR A 122 -2.23 16.17 25.24
C THR A 122 -3.33 15.65 26.17
N SER A 123 -2.95 15.28 27.39
CA SER A 123 -3.89 14.93 28.47
C SER A 123 -3.53 15.73 29.72
N LYS A 124 -4.49 16.51 30.25
CA LYS A 124 -4.31 17.35 31.45
C LYS A 124 -3.06 18.26 31.40
N GLY A 125 -2.71 18.76 30.21
CA GLY A 125 -1.55 19.63 30.00
C GLY A 125 -0.21 18.90 29.83
N VAL A 126 -0.18 17.56 29.89
CA VAL A 126 1.00 16.74 29.64
C VAL A 126 0.90 16.17 28.22
N GLU A 127 1.98 16.29 27.45
CA GLU A 127 2.10 15.68 26.12
C GLU A 127 2.55 14.22 26.27
N HIS A 128 1.80 13.31 25.67
CA HIS A 128 2.07 11.88 25.60
C HIS A 128 2.38 11.49 24.16
N PRO A 129 3.27 10.50 23.94
CA PRO A 129 3.61 10.00 22.60
C PRO A 129 2.49 9.19 21.95
#